data_AF-A0AAV9KTL3-F1
#
_entry.id   AF-A0AAV9KTL3-F1
#
_cell.length_a   1.000
_cell.length_b   1.000
_cell.length_c   1.000
_cell.angle_alpha   90.00
_cell.angle_beta   90.00
_cell.angle_gamma   90.00
#
_symmetry.space_group_name_H-M   'P 1'
#
loop_
_entity.id
_entity.type
_entity.pdbx_description
1 polymer ?
#
loop_
_entity_poly.entity_id
_entity_poly.type
_entity_poly.pdbx_seq_one_letter_code
_entity_poly.pdbx_strand_id
1 'polypeptide(L)'
;MNGLTVDMMPEIDRFYITLQFDLAKAMSPYIICIPNIHDLNVNKSNDLSLGRLVNHLSRDCERCSTRNILVIASTHIPQKVDPALIALNELNTYIKIRRLLIPQRRKHLFTLSYNRGFHLEKKIFHTN
;
A
#
# COMPACT_ATOMS: atom_id res chain seq x y z
N MET A 1 -7.47 -17.90 -34.28
CA MET A 1 -8.46 -17.84 -33.19
C MET A 1 -7.71 -17.92 -31.87
N ASN A 2 -7.58 -16.79 -31.15
CA ASN A 2 -7.14 -16.70 -29.75
C ASN A 2 -7.59 -15.31 -29.27
N GLY A 3 -8.80 -15.22 -28.69
CA GLY A 3 -9.44 -13.94 -28.36
C GLY A 3 -10.54 -14.07 -27.31
N LEU A 4 -10.41 -15.00 -26.37
CA LEU A 4 -11.45 -15.30 -25.37
C LEU A 4 -10.94 -15.42 -23.93
N THR A 5 -9.70 -15.01 -23.63
CA THR A 5 -9.12 -15.13 -22.27
C THR A 5 -8.95 -13.82 -21.51
N VAL A 6 -9.41 -12.68 -22.04
CA VAL A 6 -9.09 -11.36 -21.46
C VAL A 6 -10.30 -10.65 -20.81
N ASP A 7 -11.52 -11.16 -20.94
CA ASP A 7 -12.72 -10.35 -20.63
C ASP A 7 -13.54 -10.78 -19.39
N MET A 8 -13.20 -11.90 -18.72
CA MET A 8 -13.90 -12.34 -17.49
C MET A 8 -13.20 -11.92 -16.19
N MET A 9 -11.98 -11.38 -16.27
CA MET A 9 -11.22 -10.93 -15.10
C MET A 9 -11.67 -9.59 -14.47
N PRO A 10 -12.37 -8.64 -15.14
CA PRO A 10 -12.70 -7.35 -14.54
C PRO A 10 -13.96 -7.36 -13.65
N GLU A 11 -14.85 -8.35 -13.78
CA GLU A 11 -16.02 -8.49 -12.89
C GLU A 11 -15.65 -9.12 -11.55
N ILE A 12 -14.72 -10.07 -11.54
CA ILE A 12 -14.23 -10.72 -10.33
C ILE A 12 -13.52 -9.70 -9.43
N ASP A 13 -12.68 -8.84 -10.00
CA ASP A 13 -11.96 -7.79 -9.26
C ASP A 13 -12.92 -6.78 -8.58
N ARG A 14 -14.05 -6.48 -9.25
CA ARG A 14 -15.06 -5.51 -8.81
C ARG A 14 -15.81 -5.94 -7.54
N PHE A 15 -16.08 -7.23 -7.38
CA PHE A 15 -16.68 -7.78 -6.16
C PHE A 15 -15.64 -8.13 -5.11
N TYR A 16 -14.44 -8.53 -5.54
CA TYR A 16 -13.37 -8.95 -4.67
C TYR A 16 -12.90 -7.83 -3.73
N ILE A 17 -12.69 -6.61 -4.26
CA ILE A 17 -12.27 -5.47 -3.45
C ILE A 17 -13.30 -5.15 -2.36
N THR A 18 -14.57 -4.96 -2.74
CA THR A 18 -15.66 -4.66 -1.78
C THR A 18 -15.83 -5.76 -0.72
N LEU A 19 -15.83 -7.03 -1.13
CA LEU A 19 -15.96 -8.16 -0.20
C LEU A 19 -14.78 -8.24 0.78
N GLN A 20 -13.56 -7.93 0.34
CA GLN A 20 -12.40 -7.88 1.22
C GLN A 20 -12.54 -6.79 2.29
N PHE A 21 -13.04 -5.60 1.94
CA PHE A 21 -13.32 -4.54 2.92
C PHE A 21 -14.40 -4.96 3.92
N ASP A 22 -15.49 -5.55 3.46
CA ASP A 22 -16.58 -5.96 4.34
C ASP A 22 -16.18 -7.11 5.28
N LEU A 23 -15.38 -8.06 4.77
CA LEU A 23 -14.80 -9.13 5.60
C LEU A 23 -13.82 -8.55 6.63
N ALA A 24 -12.93 -7.65 6.23
CA ALA A 24 -12.00 -6.98 7.13
C ALA A 24 -12.72 -6.20 8.25
N LYS A 25 -13.86 -5.56 7.94
CA LYS A 25 -14.70 -4.87 8.93
C LYS A 25 -15.28 -5.84 9.96
N ALA A 26 -15.72 -7.02 9.53
CA ALA A 26 -16.24 -8.04 10.44
C ALA A 26 -15.17 -8.56 11.41
N MET A 27 -13.88 -8.47 11.03
CA MET A 27 -12.73 -9.00 11.77
C MET A 27 -11.95 -7.93 12.58
N SER A 28 -12.57 -6.81 12.93
CA SER A 28 -11.89 -5.67 13.59
C SER A 28 -11.12 -6.08 14.87
N PRO A 29 -9.90 -5.55 15.11
CA PRO A 29 -9.17 -4.55 14.32
C PRO A 29 -8.39 -5.13 13.12
N TYR A 30 -8.30 -4.38 12.01
CA TYR A 30 -7.63 -4.83 10.78
C TYR A 30 -6.77 -3.73 10.13
N ILE A 31 -5.70 -4.12 9.44
CA ILE A 31 -4.81 -3.24 8.67
C ILE A 31 -4.90 -3.58 7.19
N ILE A 32 -5.29 -2.61 6.36
CA ILE A 32 -5.44 -2.78 4.91
C ILE A 32 -4.20 -2.20 4.23
N CYS A 33 -3.43 -3.04 3.52
CA CYS A 33 -2.23 -2.61 2.80
C CYS A 33 -2.47 -2.62 1.29
N ILE A 34 -2.33 -1.46 0.64
CA ILE A 34 -2.50 -1.28 -0.81
C ILE A 34 -1.14 -0.94 -1.43
N PRO A 35 -0.45 -1.92 -2.06
CA PRO A 35 0.79 -1.64 -2.77
C PRO A 35 0.52 -0.90 -4.08
N ASN A 36 1.47 -0.07 -4.53
CA ASN A 36 1.44 0.61 -5.83
C ASN A 36 0.10 1.29 -6.16
N ILE A 37 -0.40 2.12 -5.25
CA ILE A 37 -1.72 2.76 -5.38
C ILE A 37 -1.89 3.61 -6.67
N HIS A 38 -0.80 3.99 -7.33
CA HIS A 38 -0.83 4.70 -8.61
C HIS A 38 -1.33 3.83 -9.78
N ASP A 39 -1.26 2.51 -9.70
CA ASP A 39 -1.76 1.61 -10.75
C ASP A 39 -3.30 1.52 -10.75
N LEU A 40 -3.94 1.89 -9.63
CA LEU A 40 -5.40 1.97 -9.52
C LEU A 40 -6.00 3.08 -10.40
N ASN A 41 -5.20 4.01 -10.91
CA ASN A 41 -5.66 5.12 -11.76
C ASN A 41 -5.39 4.90 -13.26
N VAL A 42 -4.59 3.89 -13.63
CA VAL A 42 -4.00 3.81 -14.99
C VAL A 42 -4.84 2.97 -15.97
N ASN A 43 -5.63 2.00 -15.49
CA ASN A 43 -6.50 1.21 -16.35
C ASN A 43 -7.89 1.85 -16.40
N LYS A 44 -8.46 2.04 -17.60
CA LYS A 44 -9.83 2.58 -17.80
C LYS A 44 -10.94 1.81 -17.06
N SER A 45 -10.69 0.55 -16.70
CA SER A 45 -11.59 -0.26 -15.85
C SER A 45 -11.49 0.08 -14.36
N ASN A 46 -10.39 0.71 -13.95
CA ASN A 46 -10.05 0.99 -12.57
C ASN A 46 -10.60 2.32 -12.06
N ASP A 47 -11.06 3.23 -12.93
CA ASP A 47 -11.76 4.44 -12.48
C ASP A 47 -12.98 4.09 -11.59
N LEU A 48 -13.68 2.99 -11.93
CA LEU A 48 -14.79 2.46 -11.15
C LEU A 48 -14.35 1.75 -9.87
N SER A 49 -13.22 1.04 -9.87
CA SER A 49 -12.71 0.36 -8.67
C SER A 49 -12.12 1.36 -7.67
N LEU A 50 -11.43 2.38 -8.17
CA LEU A 50 -10.91 3.51 -7.41
C LEU A 50 -12.04 4.34 -6.80
N GLY A 51 -13.07 4.67 -7.60
CA GLY A 51 -14.26 5.37 -7.08
C GLY A 51 -14.98 4.57 -5.98
N ARG A 52 -15.06 3.24 -6.09
CA ARG A 52 -15.61 2.37 -5.04
C ARG A 52 -14.74 2.31 -3.79
N LEU A 53 -13.42 2.22 -3.96
CA LEU A 53 -12.46 2.26 -2.86
C LEU A 53 -12.59 3.57 -2.08
N VAL A 54 -12.57 4.71 -2.77
CA VAL A 54 -12.77 6.04 -2.19
C VAL A 54 -14.11 6.11 -1.47
N ASN A 55 -15.19 5.62 -2.09
CA ASN A 55 -16.53 5.59 -1.48
C ASN A 55 -16.60 4.71 -0.23
N HIS A 56 -15.97 3.53 -0.21
CA HIS A 56 -15.93 2.67 0.98
C HIS A 56 -15.20 3.37 2.12
N LEU A 57 -13.99 3.87 1.86
CA LEU A 57 -13.19 4.55 2.88
C LEU A 57 -13.86 5.84 3.39
N SER A 58 -14.45 6.64 2.50
CA SER A 58 -15.18 7.86 2.86
C SER A 58 -16.46 7.58 3.65
N ARG A 59 -17.25 6.57 3.25
CA ARG A 59 -18.50 6.21 3.94
C ARG A 59 -18.25 5.63 5.33
N ASP A 60 -17.14 4.94 5.51
CA ASP A 60 -16.72 4.43 6.82
C ASP A 60 -16.22 5.56 7.73
N CYS A 61 -15.58 6.60 7.17
CA CYS A 61 -15.13 7.80 7.88
C CYS A 61 -16.31 8.61 8.47
N GLU A 62 -17.36 8.86 7.68
CA GLU A 62 -18.51 9.67 8.14
C GLU A 62 -19.35 9.00 9.24
N ARG A 63 -19.34 7.67 9.31
CA ARG A 63 -20.25 6.90 10.20
C ARG A 63 -19.55 6.23 11.38
N CYS A 64 -18.22 6.17 11.45
CA CYS A 64 -17.55 5.30 12.43
C CYS A 64 -16.26 5.89 13.01
N SER A 65 -16.39 6.60 14.13
CA SER A 65 -15.31 6.77 15.13
C SER A 65 -14.97 5.46 15.89
N THR A 66 -15.64 4.35 15.59
CA THR A 66 -15.68 3.14 16.43
C THR A 66 -14.93 1.92 15.87
N ARG A 67 -14.29 2.00 14.70
CA ARG A 67 -13.53 0.87 14.12
C ARG A 67 -12.09 1.27 13.83
N ASN A 68 -11.15 0.67 14.57
CA ASN A 68 -9.70 0.82 14.39
C ASN A 68 -9.23 0.13 13.10
N ILE A 69 -9.58 0.69 11.94
CA ILE A 69 -9.09 0.24 10.64
C ILE A 69 -7.97 1.17 10.21
N LEU A 70 -6.77 0.62 10.03
CA LEU A 70 -5.63 1.38 9.52
C LEU A 70 -5.42 1.04 8.05
N VAL A 71 -5.46 2.04 7.17
CA VAL A 71 -5.18 1.88 5.74
C VAL A 71 -3.77 2.38 5.46
N ILE A 72 -2.93 1.52 4.90
CA ILE A 72 -1.57 1.85 4.47
C ILE A 72 -1.48 1.67 2.97
N ALA A 73 -1.32 2.77 2.25
CA ALA A 73 -1.04 2.75 0.82
C ALA A 73 0.44 3.01 0.56
N SER A 74 1.02 2.33 -0.42
CA SER A 74 2.39 2.60 -0.86
C SER A 74 2.45 3.05 -2.32
N THR A 75 3.40 3.94 -2.61
CA THR A 75 3.68 4.40 -3.96
C THR A 75 5.15 4.79 -4.10
N HIS A 76 5.71 4.53 -5.27
CA HIS A 76 7.04 5.02 -5.65
C HIS A 76 6.96 6.23 -6.61
N ILE A 77 5.76 6.58 -7.10
CA ILE A 77 5.50 7.72 -8.00
C ILE A 77 4.29 8.51 -7.47
N PRO A 78 4.47 9.37 -6.45
CA PRO A 78 3.36 10.11 -5.86
C PRO A 78 2.62 11.01 -6.86
N GLN A 79 3.28 11.48 -7.92
CA GLN A 79 2.69 12.33 -8.96
C GLN A 79 1.64 11.63 -9.84
N LYS A 80 1.61 10.30 -9.87
CA LYS A 80 0.62 9.51 -10.63
C LYS A 80 -0.61 9.12 -9.80
N VAL A 81 -0.57 9.39 -8.50
CA VAL A 81 -1.67 9.05 -7.60
C VAL A 81 -2.81 10.05 -7.83
N ASP A 82 -4.03 9.53 -7.91
CA ASP A 82 -5.23 10.35 -8.05
C ASP A 82 -5.36 11.33 -6.86
N PRO A 83 -5.48 12.65 -7.11
CA PRO A 83 -5.75 13.64 -6.06
C PRO A 83 -6.97 13.30 -5.18
N ALA A 84 -7.99 12.59 -5.69
CA ALA A 84 -9.15 12.18 -4.92
C ALA A 84 -8.81 11.23 -3.76
N LEU A 85 -7.77 10.40 -3.91
CA LEU A 85 -7.25 9.56 -2.83
C LEU A 85 -6.47 10.39 -1.80
N ILE A 86 -5.74 11.40 -2.26
CA ILE A 86 -4.94 12.27 -1.38
C ILE A 86 -5.85 13.19 -0.56
N ALA A 87 -6.96 13.62 -1.14
CA ALA A 87 -7.95 14.47 -0.50
C ALA A 87 -8.81 13.73 0.54
N LEU A 88 -8.71 12.41 0.62
CA LEU A 88 -9.47 11.61 1.57
C LEU A 88 -8.89 11.75 2.98
N ASN A 89 -9.74 12.15 3.94
CA ASN A 89 -9.32 12.41 5.32
C ASN A 89 -8.57 11.24 6.01
N GLU A 90 -8.80 10.02 5.57
CA GLU A 90 -8.16 8.81 6.09
C GLU A 90 -6.73 8.59 5.57
N LEU A 91 -6.39 9.16 4.41
CA LEU A 91 -5.05 9.07 3.80
C LEU A 91 -4.22 10.35 4.04
N ASN A 92 -4.66 11.20 4.96
CA ASN A 92 -4.02 12.48 5.31
C ASN A 92 -2.57 12.35 5.81
N THR A 93 -2.19 11.17 6.31
CA THR A 93 -0.84 10.95 6.82
C THR A 93 0.08 10.45 5.71
N TYR A 94 0.98 11.33 5.26
CA TYR A 94 1.98 10.98 4.24
C TYR A 94 3.37 10.75 4.86
N ILE A 95 3.89 9.53 4.70
CA ILE A 95 5.24 9.16 5.16
C ILE A 95 6.18 9.07 3.95
N LYS A 96 7.11 10.03 3.84
CA LYS A 96 8.15 10.01 2.81
C LYS A 96 9.37 9.21 3.27
N ILE A 97 9.50 7.98 2.79
CA ILE A 97 10.71 7.18 3.02
C ILE A 97 11.83 7.70 2.13
N ARG A 98 12.90 8.22 2.75
CA ARG A 98 14.11 8.68 2.04
C ARG A 98 15.20 7.63 2.11
N ARG A 99 16.15 7.71 1.17
CA ARG A 99 17.34 6.84 1.16
C ARG A 99 18.10 7.03 2.47
N LEU A 100 18.35 5.93 3.20
CA LEU A 100 19.06 5.96 4.48
C LEU A 100 20.43 6.65 4.35
N LEU A 101 20.85 7.33 5.42
CA LEU A 101 22.19 7.91 5.51
C LEU A 101 23.26 6.79 5.52
N ILE A 102 24.49 7.10 5.12
CA ILE A 102 25.60 6.13 5.05
C ILE A 102 25.76 5.35 6.37
N PRO A 103 25.72 5.97 7.57
CA PRO A 103 25.82 5.24 8.83
C PRO A 103 24.66 4.24 9.05
N GLN A 104 23.43 4.62 8.68
CA GLN A 104 22.25 3.76 8.79
C GLN A 104 22.31 2.59 7.81
N ARG A 105 22.82 2.80 6.58
CA ARG A 105 23.02 1.72 5.61
C ARG A 105 24.08 0.73 6.06
N ARG A 106 25.19 1.20 6.63
CA ARG A 106 26.22 0.32 7.21
C ARG A 106 25.59 -0.58 8.28
N LYS A 107 24.81 -0.01 9.20
CA LYS A 107 24.08 -0.80 10.22
C LYS A 107 23.12 -1.83 9.61
N HIS A 108 22.38 -1.45 8.58
CA HIS A 108 21.46 -2.36 7.88
C HIS A 108 22.20 -3.51 7.19
N LEU A 109 23.32 -3.21 6.52
CA LEU A 109 24.19 -4.21 5.90
C LEU A 109 24.66 -5.25 6.93
N PHE A 110 25.18 -4.81 8.08
CA PHE A 110 25.59 -5.75 9.14
C PHE A 110 24.45 -6.64 9.61
N THR A 111 23.23 -6.09 9.74
CA THR A 111 22.04 -6.85 10.15
C THR A 111 21.68 -7.90 9.09
N LEU A 112 21.70 -7.53 7.81
CA LEU A 112 21.42 -8.44 6.70
C LEU A 112 22.48 -9.54 6.58
N SER A 113 23.77 -9.20 6.74
CA SER A 113 24.86 -10.17 6.73
C SER A 113 24.74 -11.16 7.88
N TYR A 114 24.44 -10.68 9.08
CA TYR A 114 24.23 -11.52 10.27
C TYR A 114 23.12 -12.55 10.05
N ASN A 115 21.96 -12.12 9.53
CA ASN A 115 20.83 -13.03 9.26
C ASN A 115 21.14 -14.07 8.16
N ARG A 116 22.14 -13.82 7.31
CA ARG A 116 22.62 -14.77 6.29
C ARG A 116 23.79 -15.64 6.77
N GLY A 117 24.18 -15.56 8.04
CA GLY A 117 25.30 -16.32 8.62
C GLY A 117 26.69 -15.68 8.39
N PHE A 118 26.75 -14.50 7.77
CA PHE A 118 27.99 -13.75 7.59
C PHE A 118 28.19 -12.77 8.75
N HIS A 119 29.03 -13.15 9.71
CA HIS A 119 29.40 -12.29 10.82
C HIS A 119 30.53 -11.34 10.41
N LEU A 120 30.17 -10.27 9.69
CA LEU A 120 31.13 -9.21 9.36
C LEU A 120 31.57 -8.48 10.63
N GLU A 121 32.88 -8.44 10.90
CA GLU A 121 33.42 -7.70 12.02
C GLU A 121 33.14 -6.20 11.88
N LYS A 122 32.51 -5.60 12.89
CA LYS A 122 32.21 -4.16 12.92
C LYS A 122 33.45 -3.27 12.80
N LYS A 123 34.64 -3.80 13.15
CA LYS A 123 35.92 -3.06 13.18
C LYS A 123 36.41 -2.62 11.79
N ILE A 124 36.02 -3.30 10.70
CA ILE A 124 36.55 -3.06 9.35
C ILE A 124 36.10 -1.69 8.78
N PHE A 125 35.01 -1.10 9.29
CA PHE A 125 34.40 0.10 8.72
C PHE A 125 34.44 1.33 9.64
N HIS A 126 35.31 1.32 10.65
CA HIS A 126 35.60 2.45 11.54
C HIS A 126 36.81 3.30 11.09
N THR A 127 37.35 3.07 9.90
CA THR A 127 38.36 3.93 9.29
C THR A 127 37.69 5.17 8.68
N ASN A 128 38.22 6.35 9.02
CA ASN A 128 37.73 7.71 8.75
C ASN A 128 37.11 7.92 7.36
#